data_AF-A0A9P6IGN2-F1
#
_entry.id   AF-A0A9P6IGN2-F1
#
_cell.length_a   1.000
_cell.length_b   1.000
_cell.length_c   1.000
_cell.angle_alpha   90.00
_cell.angle_beta   90.00
_cell.angle_gamma   90.00
#
_symmetry.space_group_name_H-M   'P 1'
#
loop_
_entity.id
_entity.type
_entity.pdbx_description
1 polymer ?
#
loop_
_entity_poly.entity_id
_entity_poly.type
_entity_poly.pdbx_seq_one_letter_code
_entity_poly.pdbx_strand_id
1 'polypeptide(L)'
;MDALPKKYIVIVGAGIIGLNTALALCRRGLGDRIVIFAEHLPGDTSINYASPWAGANFSAVSGSDSNALRWDRLGYLHLMQLAKDRGRESFVQPTPSIEYWDEAVSTEKIDSMSQYLQDFRTIPKDDLPTGVAVGVTFTTLTVNAPKHLEWLSNYLKTDFGVRIVKKKVSNIDEAFSDGVSLVFNCTGNASKDLGGVEDASCYPTRGQIAIARVPHVKTNMMRHGKDYVTYIIPRPWSNGNVVLGGFMQKGVSTGDTFSHETDSILQRTASLSPEIQGGPAPDILAVAAGLRPSRKGGARVEKTEVTVRGKTRYLVHNYGAGGTGYQAGYVFHSLQTFVSKNLELIMKFSSNALLATMAAQASALVQLEARFSDTMVDVGDLDLFKATWEAIYAEPGNARAITTDRAIGAQNHECRPTSDTKETVSVQLKMTGAWGQTPGLSNNEMREGLVTTMYEVLEEVANKNAYQVFSDCEGFSMIPSFPHDPNAACGPYTSSGNNCDYPCKGEPGIQCTTRKWAHRVPSFMRVTAYIDNQLQPDDLVVEFSSSNVNNEKGGCGWVGPVASALAGFIPVAGEYFATGIEIGCSN
;
A
#
# COMPACT_ATOMS: atom_id res chain seq x y z
N MET A 1 -4.52 -35.21 11.66
CA MET A 1 -3.37 -34.35 11.96
C MET A 1 -3.93 -33.04 12.45
N ASP A 2 -3.80 -32.74 13.73
CA ASP A 2 -4.31 -31.50 14.30
C ASP A 2 -3.57 -30.32 13.68
N ALA A 3 -4.32 -29.43 13.02
CA ALA A 3 -3.77 -28.23 12.43
C ALA A 3 -3.03 -27.43 13.51
N LEU A 4 -1.75 -27.10 13.26
CA LEU A 4 -0.98 -26.20 14.12
C LEU A 4 -1.81 -24.95 14.43
N PRO A 5 -1.86 -24.46 15.68
CA PRO A 5 -2.71 -23.33 16.04
C PRO A 5 -2.31 -22.10 15.20
N LYS A 6 -3.28 -21.52 14.48
CA LYS A 6 -3.07 -20.29 13.67
C LYS A 6 -2.55 -19.18 14.58
N LYS A 7 -1.32 -18.70 14.33
CA LYS A 7 -0.78 -17.51 15.00
C LYS A 7 -1.43 -16.26 14.42
N TYR A 8 -1.96 -15.39 15.29
CA TYR A 8 -2.65 -14.17 14.91
C TYR A 8 -1.71 -12.96 14.87
N ILE A 9 -2.06 -11.99 14.03
CA ILE A 9 -1.44 -10.67 13.95
C ILE A 9 -2.45 -9.66 14.48
N VAL A 10 -2.04 -8.84 15.44
CA VAL A 10 -2.89 -7.78 15.96
C VAL A 10 -2.42 -6.43 15.46
N ILE A 11 -3.35 -5.60 14.99
CA ILE A 11 -3.09 -4.20 14.64
C ILE A 11 -3.85 -3.33 15.63
N VAL A 12 -3.16 -2.44 16.34
CA VAL A 12 -3.78 -1.52 17.30
C VAL A 12 -3.96 -0.17 16.64
N GLY A 13 -5.21 0.18 16.33
CA GLY A 13 -5.62 1.41 15.65
C GLY A 13 -6.26 1.13 14.29
N ALA A 14 -7.45 1.70 14.06
CA ALA A 14 -8.22 1.58 12.82
C ALA A 14 -8.24 2.91 12.03
N GLY A 15 -7.20 3.74 12.17
CA GLY A 15 -6.98 4.88 11.27
C GLY A 15 -6.44 4.42 9.92
N ILE A 16 -6.27 5.37 8.99
CA ILE A 16 -5.78 5.07 7.64
C ILE A 16 -4.48 4.26 7.65
N ILE A 17 -3.58 4.54 8.60
CA ILE A 17 -2.33 3.80 8.78
C ILE A 17 -2.58 2.33 9.16
N GLY A 18 -3.44 2.07 10.14
CA GLY A 18 -3.77 0.72 10.57
C GLY A 18 -4.52 -0.08 9.51
N LEU A 19 -5.46 0.56 8.80
CA LEU A 19 -6.19 -0.08 7.70
C LEU A 19 -5.29 -0.38 6.51
N ASN A 20 -4.40 0.53 6.12
CA ASN A 20 -3.42 0.25 5.07
C ASN A 20 -2.40 -0.81 5.49
N THR A 21 -2.02 -0.85 6.77
CA THR A 21 -1.20 -1.95 7.34
C THR A 21 -1.95 -3.29 7.27
N ALA A 22 -3.26 -3.31 7.47
CA ALA A 22 -4.06 -4.52 7.29
C ALA A 22 -4.11 -4.92 5.80
N LEU A 23 -4.46 -4.00 4.89
CA LEU A 23 -4.53 -4.24 3.45
C LEU A 23 -3.20 -4.79 2.91
N ALA A 24 -2.11 -4.22 3.39
CA ALA A 24 -0.76 -4.65 3.12
C ALA A 24 -0.49 -6.12 3.43
N LEU A 25 -0.95 -6.58 4.59
CA LEU A 25 -0.77 -7.96 5.05
C LEU A 25 -1.79 -8.89 4.38
N CYS A 26 -2.99 -8.41 4.10
CA CYS A 26 -4.03 -9.11 3.34
C CYS A 26 -3.58 -9.48 1.94
N ARG A 27 -2.93 -8.55 1.21
CA ARG A 27 -2.33 -8.81 -0.11
C ARG A 27 -1.21 -9.87 -0.09
N ARG A 28 -0.73 -10.24 1.10
CA ARG A 28 0.25 -11.32 1.34
C ARG A 28 -0.38 -12.60 1.88
N GLY A 29 -1.70 -12.77 1.73
CA GLY A 29 -2.41 -13.96 2.17
C GLY A 29 -2.58 -14.09 3.70
N LEU A 30 -2.32 -13.03 4.48
CA LEU A 30 -2.42 -13.08 5.94
C LEU A 30 -3.76 -12.58 6.50
N GLY A 31 -4.72 -12.23 5.64
CA GLY A 31 -5.98 -11.57 6.01
C GLY A 31 -6.75 -12.29 7.12
N ASP A 32 -6.91 -13.60 7.02
CA ASP A 32 -7.66 -14.45 7.97
C ASP A 32 -7.00 -14.55 9.36
N ARG A 33 -5.77 -14.05 9.50
CA ARG A 33 -4.99 -14.02 10.76
C ARG A 33 -5.00 -12.65 11.42
N ILE A 34 -5.55 -11.62 10.77
CA ILE A 34 -5.48 -10.25 11.25
C ILE A 34 -6.67 -9.94 12.14
N VAL A 35 -6.37 -9.33 13.29
CA VAL A 35 -7.36 -8.71 14.17
C VAL A 35 -6.98 -7.25 14.42
N ILE A 36 -7.87 -6.33 14.11
CA ILE A 36 -7.68 -4.90 14.41
C ILE A 36 -8.38 -4.59 15.74
N PHE A 37 -7.63 -4.08 16.71
CA PHE A 37 -8.16 -3.52 17.96
C PHE A 37 -8.14 -2.00 17.88
N ALA A 38 -9.29 -1.35 18.04
CA ALA A 38 -9.35 0.11 18.02
C ALA A 38 -10.48 0.67 18.87
N GLU A 39 -10.22 1.79 19.55
CA GLU A 39 -11.23 2.53 20.32
C GLU A 39 -12.26 3.19 19.40
N HIS A 40 -11.79 3.75 18.27
CA HIS A 40 -12.60 4.40 17.25
C HIS A 40 -12.50 3.62 15.94
N LEU A 41 -13.64 3.40 15.28
CA LEU A 41 -13.74 2.68 14.01
C LEU A 41 -14.15 3.61 12.87
N PRO A 42 -13.94 3.22 11.61
CA PRO A 42 -14.50 3.92 10.47
C PRO A 42 -16.00 4.15 10.61
N GLY A 43 -16.42 5.40 10.46
CA GLY A 43 -17.78 5.88 10.79
C GLY A 43 -17.86 6.69 12.09
N ASP A 44 -16.94 6.47 13.03
CA ASP A 44 -16.84 7.28 14.26
C ASP A 44 -16.17 8.64 13.97
N THR A 45 -16.58 9.67 14.70
CA THR A 45 -15.90 10.97 14.75
C THR A 45 -15.39 11.23 16.17
N SER A 46 -14.12 11.62 16.29
CA SER A 46 -13.49 11.89 17.58
C SER A 46 -12.23 12.72 17.41
N ILE A 47 -11.95 13.61 18.35
CA ILE A 47 -10.72 14.40 18.34
C ILE A 47 -9.46 13.51 18.47
N ASN A 48 -9.62 12.34 19.10
CA ASN A 48 -8.58 11.33 19.26
C ASN A 48 -8.48 10.38 18.04
N TYR A 49 -9.24 10.64 16.98
CA TYR A 49 -9.24 9.86 15.75
C TYR A 49 -9.03 10.80 14.55
N ALA A 50 -7.78 10.94 14.12
CA ALA A 50 -7.38 11.96 13.15
C ALA A 50 -7.92 11.73 11.73
N SER A 51 -8.06 10.47 11.32
CA SER A 51 -8.28 10.09 9.91
C SER A 51 -9.57 10.68 9.29
N PRO A 52 -10.74 10.68 9.95
CA PRO A 52 -11.97 11.24 9.37
C PRO A 52 -11.91 12.75 9.07
N TRP A 53 -11.03 13.49 9.77
CA TRP A 53 -10.90 14.95 9.63
C TRP A 53 -10.02 15.38 8.45
N ALA A 54 -9.33 14.45 7.81
CA ALA A 54 -8.45 14.78 6.70
C ALA A 54 -9.22 15.36 5.50
N GLY A 55 -8.49 16.09 4.65
CA GLY A 55 -9.02 16.61 3.38
C GLY A 55 -9.67 15.52 2.54
N ALA A 56 -8.93 14.53 2.02
CA ALA A 56 -7.47 14.41 1.97
C ALA A 56 -7.00 14.48 0.50
N ASN A 57 -5.73 14.81 0.27
CA ASN A 57 -5.12 14.76 -1.04
C ASN A 57 -3.73 14.09 -0.99
N PHE A 58 -3.16 13.83 -2.16
CA PHE A 58 -1.72 13.75 -2.29
C PHE A 58 -1.18 15.18 -2.44
N SER A 59 -0.18 15.56 -1.64
CA SER A 59 0.45 16.86 -1.73
C SER A 59 1.96 16.73 -1.68
N ALA A 60 2.65 17.58 -2.44
CA ALA A 60 4.10 17.54 -2.66
C ALA A 60 4.88 18.16 -1.47
N VAL A 61 4.38 17.94 -0.25
CA VAL A 61 4.78 18.65 0.97
C VAL A 61 5.83 17.93 1.80
N SER A 62 6.10 16.66 1.52
CA SER A 62 7.08 15.90 2.30
C SER A 62 8.48 16.50 2.18
N GLY A 63 9.33 16.19 3.16
CA GLY A 63 10.71 16.67 3.20
C GLY A 63 11.54 16.19 2.01
N SER A 64 12.75 16.73 1.89
CA SER A 64 13.73 16.31 0.88
C SER A 64 14.56 15.09 1.31
N ASP A 65 14.27 14.49 2.47
CA ASP A 65 14.96 13.27 2.87
C ASP A 65 14.55 12.09 1.98
N SER A 66 15.47 11.16 1.79
CA SER A 66 15.31 10.05 0.84
C SER A 66 14.12 9.14 1.17
N ASN A 67 13.80 8.94 2.45
CA ASN A 67 12.67 8.13 2.86
C ASN A 67 11.34 8.83 2.56
N ALA A 68 11.23 10.13 2.87
CA ALA A 68 10.06 10.92 2.55
C ALA A 68 9.76 10.94 1.04
N LEU A 69 10.77 11.20 0.19
CA LEU A 69 10.61 11.21 -1.27
C LEU A 69 10.20 9.83 -1.81
N ARG A 70 10.79 8.75 -1.27
CA ARG A 70 10.43 7.38 -1.62
C ARG A 70 8.99 7.05 -1.24
N TRP A 71 8.54 7.46 -0.06
CA TRP A 71 7.18 7.23 0.42
C TRP A 71 6.15 8.03 -0.34
N ASP A 72 6.48 9.25 -0.76
CA ASP A 72 5.61 10.03 -1.61
C ASP A 72 5.41 9.34 -2.97
N ARG A 73 6.49 8.91 -3.63
CA ARG A 73 6.39 8.21 -4.91
C ARG A 73 5.51 6.96 -4.84
N LEU A 74 5.80 6.06 -3.91
CA LEU A 74 5.06 4.79 -3.77
C LEU A 74 3.60 5.03 -3.35
N GLY A 75 3.36 6.03 -2.50
CA GLY A 75 2.02 6.43 -2.06
C GLY A 75 1.18 6.97 -3.22
N TYR A 76 1.78 7.84 -4.04
CA TYR A 76 1.17 8.36 -5.25
C TYR A 76 0.79 7.25 -6.22
N LEU A 77 1.73 6.36 -6.56
CA LEU A 77 1.49 5.26 -7.50
C LEU A 77 0.39 4.31 -7.01
N HIS A 78 0.40 3.97 -5.72
CA HIS A 78 -0.67 3.15 -5.14
C HIS A 78 -2.04 3.82 -5.27
N LEU A 79 -2.14 5.10 -4.90
CA LEU A 79 -3.40 5.83 -4.95
C LEU A 79 -3.88 6.01 -6.40
N MET A 80 -2.97 6.25 -7.36
CA MET A 80 -3.29 6.27 -8.79
C MET A 80 -3.86 4.93 -9.27
N GLN A 81 -3.22 3.82 -8.90
CA GLN A 81 -3.72 2.49 -9.24
C GLN A 81 -5.09 2.21 -8.60
N LEU A 82 -5.26 2.57 -7.32
CA LEU A 82 -6.54 2.42 -6.63
C LEU A 82 -7.65 3.27 -7.27
N ALA A 83 -7.31 4.49 -7.68
CA ALA A 83 -8.24 5.38 -8.37
C ALA A 83 -8.65 4.83 -9.75
N LYS A 84 -7.70 4.24 -10.48
CA LYS A 84 -7.93 3.60 -11.77
C LYS A 84 -8.83 2.36 -11.64
N ASP A 85 -8.51 1.47 -10.72
CA ASP A 85 -9.18 0.17 -10.62
C ASP A 85 -10.51 0.27 -9.89
N ARG A 86 -10.58 1.08 -8.83
CA ARG A 86 -11.71 1.12 -7.88
C ARG A 86 -12.02 2.52 -7.39
N GLY A 87 -11.73 3.56 -8.16
CA GLY A 87 -11.84 4.96 -7.70
C GLY A 87 -13.19 5.31 -7.10
N ARG A 88 -14.29 4.95 -7.78
CA ARG A 88 -15.65 5.25 -7.30
C ARG A 88 -16.01 4.51 -6.02
N GLU A 89 -15.61 3.24 -5.89
CA GLU A 89 -15.88 2.44 -4.69
C GLU A 89 -15.03 2.91 -3.51
N SER A 90 -13.75 3.20 -3.77
CA SER A 90 -12.77 3.62 -2.77
C SER A 90 -12.83 5.11 -2.44
N PHE A 91 -13.62 5.88 -3.17
CA PHE A 91 -13.70 7.34 -3.05
C PHE A 91 -12.34 8.04 -3.22
N VAL A 92 -11.54 7.57 -4.18
CA VAL A 92 -10.27 8.17 -4.59
C VAL A 92 -10.37 8.60 -6.05
N GLN A 93 -10.00 9.84 -6.36
CA GLN A 93 -10.16 10.40 -7.71
C GLN A 93 -8.91 11.19 -8.15
N PRO A 94 -8.40 10.98 -9.38
CA PRO A 94 -7.42 11.89 -9.96
C PRO A 94 -8.03 13.29 -10.13
N THR A 95 -7.29 14.32 -9.77
CA THR A 95 -7.78 15.70 -9.70
C THR A 95 -6.69 16.66 -10.16
N PRO A 96 -6.97 17.68 -10.99
CA PRO A 96 -6.00 18.73 -11.30
C PRO A 96 -5.53 19.44 -10.02
N SER A 97 -4.23 19.69 -9.92
CA SER A 97 -3.60 20.29 -8.74
C SER A 97 -2.75 21.50 -9.12
N ILE A 98 -2.80 22.52 -8.26
CA ILE A 98 -1.89 23.65 -8.27
C ILE A 98 -1.31 23.82 -6.86
N GLU A 99 0.01 23.79 -6.73
CA GLU A 99 0.69 24.01 -5.45
C GLU A 99 1.68 25.16 -5.54
N TYR A 100 1.63 26.05 -4.55
CA TYR A 100 2.50 27.22 -4.42
C TYR A 100 3.30 27.17 -3.13
N TRP A 101 4.56 27.59 -3.18
CA TRP A 101 5.42 27.85 -2.02
C TRP A 101 5.87 29.30 -2.02
N ASP A 102 5.69 29.99 -0.89
CA ASP A 102 6.19 31.35 -0.70
C ASP A 102 7.72 31.39 -0.57
N GLU A 103 8.33 30.29 -0.14
CA GLU A 103 9.78 30.11 0.00
C GLU A 103 10.34 29.20 -1.10
N ALA A 104 11.64 29.30 -1.36
CA ALA A 104 12.30 28.48 -2.35
C ALA A 104 12.24 26.98 -1.97
N VAL A 105 12.00 26.14 -2.97
CA VAL A 105 12.06 24.68 -2.87
C VAL A 105 13.33 24.21 -3.56
N SER A 106 13.99 23.19 -3.00
CA SER A 106 15.24 22.67 -3.59
C SER A 106 14.97 22.06 -4.98
N THR A 107 15.93 22.21 -5.89
CA THR A 107 15.84 21.68 -7.26
C THR A 107 15.69 20.15 -7.22
N GLU A 108 16.39 19.47 -6.33
CA GLU A 108 16.34 18.01 -6.18
C GLU A 108 14.93 17.52 -5.85
N LYS A 109 14.19 18.28 -5.02
CA LYS A 109 12.80 17.96 -4.70
C LYS A 109 11.90 18.17 -5.91
N ILE A 110 12.06 19.27 -6.65
CA ILE A 110 11.32 19.52 -7.90
C ILE A 110 11.57 18.41 -8.92
N ASP A 111 12.84 18.06 -9.13
CA ASP A 111 13.24 17.00 -10.05
C ASP A 111 12.66 15.65 -9.63
N SER A 112 12.75 15.30 -8.35
CA SER A 112 12.16 14.06 -7.81
C SER A 112 10.66 13.98 -8.09
N MET A 113 9.92 15.05 -7.82
CA MET A 113 8.47 15.11 -8.06
C MET A 113 8.11 14.95 -9.54
N SER A 114 8.90 15.55 -10.44
CA SER A 114 8.69 15.49 -11.89
C SER A 114 8.79 14.06 -12.46
N GLN A 115 9.48 13.17 -11.77
CA GLN A 115 9.72 11.79 -12.25
C GLN A 115 8.51 10.88 -12.08
N TYR A 116 7.58 11.19 -11.17
CA TYR A 116 6.46 10.31 -10.87
C TYR A 116 5.09 10.98 -10.85
N LEU A 117 5.02 12.32 -10.68
CA LEU A 117 3.75 13.03 -10.75
C LEU A 117 3.28 13.17 -12.19
N GLN A 118 2.05 12.74 -12.44
CA GLN A 118 1.47 12.79 -13.77
C GLN A 118 1.19 14.25 -14.17
N ASP A 119 1.45 14.60 -15.43
CA ASP A 119 1.22 15.94 -15.98
C ASP A 119 1.96 17.07 -15.23
N PHE A 120 3.09 16.74 -14.58
CA PHE A 120 3.87 17.68 -13.81
C PHE A 120 4.46 18.80 -14.66
N ARG A 121 4.30 20.05 -14.19
CA ARG A 121 4.89 21.25 -14.79
C ARG A 121 5.24 22.25 -13.71
N THR A 122 6.36 22.95 -13.87
CA THR A 122 6.66 24.16 -13.09
C THR A 122 5.96 25.36 -13.72
N ILE A 123 5.41 26.23 -12.89
CA ILE A 123 4.74 27.46 -13.32
C ILE A 123 5.83 28.52 -13.59
N PRO A 124 5.83 29.18 -14.76
CA PRO A 124 6.77 30.26 -15.06
C PRO A 124 6.71 31.35 -14.00
N LYS A 125 7.87 31.94 -13.68
CA LYS A 125 7.99 32.95 -12.62
C LYS A 125 7.07 34.16 -12.83
N ASP A 126 6.85 34.53 -14.10
CA ASP A 126 6.01 35.68 -14.47
C ASP A 126 4.50 35.39 -14.29
N ASP A 127 4.11 34.11 -14.20
CA ASP A 127 2.74 33.66 -13.97
C ASP A 127 2.45 33.36 -12.48
N LEU A 128 3.44 33.54 -11.60
CA LEU A 128 3.28 33.27 -10.17
C LEU A 128 2.51 34.39 -9.47
N PRO A 129 1.60 34.05 -8.53
CA PRO A 129 0.97 35.04 -7.66
C PRO A 129 2.00 35.82 -6.84
N THR A 130 1.63 37.05 -6.44
CA THR A 130 2.50 37.87 -5.58
C THR A 130 2.89 37.14 -4.28
N GLY A 131 4.18 37.16 -3.99
CA GLY A 131 4.76 36.53 -2.79
C GLY A 131 5.01 35.03 -2.91
N VAL A 132 4.79 34.43 -4.09
CA VAL A 132 5.09 33.03 -4.36
C VAL A 132 6.47 32.91 -5.02
N ALA A 133 7.34 32.06 -4.47
CA ALA A 133 8.67 31.79 -5.03
C ALA A 133 8.64 30.65 -6.05
N VAL A 134 7.82 29.62 -5.82
CA VAL A 134 7.74 28.42 -6.66
C VAL A 134 6.28 28.01 -6.81
N GLY A 135 5.87 27.62 -8.02
CA GLY A 135 4.57 27.04 -8.30
C GLY A 135 4.69 25.83 -9.21
N VAL A 136 3.85 24.82 -8.99
CA VAL A 136 3.77 23.62 -9.85
C VAL A 136 2.32 23.25 -10.12
N THR A 137 2.09 22.59 -11.25
CA THR A 137 0.82 21.95 -11.60
C THR A 137 1.03 20.49 -11.90
N PHE A 138 0.10 19.63 -11.51
CA PHE A 138 0.14 18.19 -11.79
C PHE A 138 -1.24 17.57 -11.58
N THR A 139 -1.43 16.33 -12.03
CA THR A 139 -2.59 15.52 -11.66
C THR A 139 -2.32 14.91 -10.27
N THR A 140 -3.06 15.35 -9.26
CA THR A 140 -3.02 14.77 -7.90
C THR A 140 -4.13 13.73 -7.70
N LEU A 141 -4.25 13.20 -6.48
CA LEU A 141 -5.39 12.43 -6.02
C LEU A 141 -6.10 13.16 -4.87
N THR A 142 -7.42 13.18 -4.91
CA THR A 142 -8.27 13.58 -3.78
C THR A 142 -9.03 12.38 -3.23
N VAL A 143 -9.29 12.40 -1.93
CA VAL A 143 -9.91 11.29 -1.20
C VAL A 143 -11.05 11.82 -0.35
N ASN A 144 -12.22 11.17 -0.43
CA ASN A 144 -13.29 11.39 0.54
C ASN A 144 -12.95 10.60 1.82
N ALA A 145 -12.12 11.19 2.68
CA ALA A 145 -11.51 10.53 3.83
C ALA A 145 -12.45 9.63 4.66
N PRO A 146 -13.62 10.08 5.15
CA PRO A 146 -14.52 9.23 5.93
C PRO A 146 -15.08 8.06 5.13
N LYS A 147 -15.50 8.28 3.87
CA LYS A 147 -16.06 7.23 3.01
C LYS A 147 -15.02 6.22 2.55
N HIS A 148 -13.79 6.67 2.30
CA HIS A 148 -12.66 5.79 2.02
C HIS A 148 -12.36 4.86 3.21
N LEU A 149 -12.39 5.37 4.45
CA LEU A 149 -12.18 4.52 5.65
C LEU A 149 -13.29 3.47 5.80
N GLU A 150 -14.55 3.85 5.60
CA GLU A 150 -15.69 2.93 5.65
C GLU A 150 -15.55 1.82 4.59
N TRP A 151 -15.26 2.22 3.34
CA TRP A 151 -15.03 1.28 2.24
C TRP A 151 -13.86 0.35 2.53
N LEU A 152 -12.69 0.89 2.93
CA LEU A 152 -11.48 0.10 3.15
C LEU A 152 -11.68 -0.89 4.30
N SER A 153 -12.35 -0.48 5.37
CA SER A 153 -12.71 -1.39 6.45
C SER A 153 -13.63 -2.51 6.00
N ASN A 154 -14.65 -2.20 5.19
CA ASN A 154 -15.54 -3.21 4.64
C ASN A 154 -14.80 -4.17 3.73
N TYR A 155 -14.02 -3.65 2.79
CA TYR A 155 -13.17 -4.41 1.87
C TYR A 155 -12.24 -5.39 2.61
N LEU A 156 -11.59 -4.94 3.70
CA LEU A 156 -10.75 -5.81 4.52
C LEU A 156 -11.53 -6.95 5.19
N LYS A 157 -12.74 -6.67 5.68
CA LYS A 157 -13.59 -7.68 6.32
C LYS A 157 -14.14 -8.68 5.30
N THR A 158 -14.67 -8.20 4.19
CA THR A 158 -15.40 -9.00 3.19
C THR A 158 -14.47 -9.80 2.31
N ASP A 159 -13.42 -9.18 1.78
CA ASP A 159 -12.58 -9.79 0.74
C ASP A 159 -11.39 -10.55 1.34
N PHE A 160 -11.01 -10.25 2.59
CA PHE A 160 -9.83 -10.84 3.22
C PHE A 160 -10.09 -11.48 4.60
N GLY A 161 -11.32 -11.43 5.12
CA GLY A 161 -11.65 -12.05 6.40
C GLY A 161 -11.03 -11.36 7.63
N VAL A 162 -10.58 -10.11 7.51
CA VAL A 162 -10.00 -9.37 8.63
C VAL A 162 -11.05 -9.15 9.72
N ARG A 163 -10.70 -9.45 10.97
CA ARG A 163 -11.58 -9.19 12.11
C ARG A 163 -11.29 -7.81 12.69
N ILE A 164 -12.31 -7.01 12.92
CA ILE A 164 -12.18 -5.67 13.52
C ILE A 164 -13.00 -5.64 14.81
N VAL A 165 -12.35 -5.33 15.92
CA VAL A 165 -12.94 -5.34 17.26
C VAL A 165 -12.81 -3.96 17.89
N LYS A 166 -13.95 -3.38 18.27
CA LYS A 166 -13.98 -2.13 19.03
C LYS A 166 -13.45 -2.40 20.44
N LYS A 167 -12.23 -1.96 20.71
CA LYS A 167 -11.51 -2.20 21.96
C LYS A 167 -10.52 -1.06 22.22
N LYS A 168 -10.61 -0.45 23.39
CA LYS A 168 -9.57 0.45 23.90
C LYS A 168 -8.44 -0.39 24.49
N VAL A 169 -7.21 -0.07 24.12
CA VAL A 169 -5.98 -0.70 24.61
C VAL A 169 -5.26 0.33 25.47
N SER A 170 -5.14 0.08 26.77
CA SER A 170 -4.50 1.02 27.71
C SER A 170 -3.00 0.77 27.87
N ASN A 171 -2.57 -0.48 27.68
CA ASN A 171 -1.17 -0.87 27.56
C ASN A 171 -0.98 -1.78 26.33
N ILE A 172 0.10 -1.57 25.57
CA ILE A 172 0.36 -2.34 24.33
C ILE A 172 0.47 -3.84 24.57
N ASP A 173 0.85 -4.28 25.78
CA ASP A 173 0.93 -5.68 26.18
C ASP A 173 -0.42 -6.40 26.11
N GLU A 174 -1.54 -5.67 26.25
CA GLU A 174 -2.90 -6.23 26.12
C GLU A 174 -3.23 -6.71 24.70
N ALA A 175 -2.45 -6.29 23.70
CA ALA A 175 -2.57 -6.75 22.33
C ALA A 175 -1.92 -8.14 22.12
N PHE A 176 -1.05 -8.57 23.04
CA PHE A 176 -0.38 -9.88 22.99
C PHE A 176 -1.14 -10.93 23.78
N SER A 177 -2.29 -11.37 23.26
CA SER A 177 -2.98 -12.55 23.79
C SER A 177 -2.28 -13.86 23.40
N ASP A 178 -2.71 -14.98 23.97
CA ASP A 178 -2.23 -16.29 23.54
C ASP A 178 -2.49 -16.49 22.03
N GLY A 179 -1.48 -17.01 21.33
CA GLY A 179 -1.51 -17.14 19.87
C GLY A 179 -1.09 -15.88 19.09
N VAL A 180 -0.88 -14.73 19.72
CA VAL A 180 -0.38 -13.52 19.04
C VAL A 180 1.14 -13.44 19.13
N SER A 181 1.82 -13.40 17.99
CA SER A 181 3.28 -13.27 17.91
C SER A 181 3.77 -11.91 17.44
N LEU A 182 2.89 -11.12 16.83
CA LEU A 182 3.22 -9.85 16.21
C LEU A 182 2.09 -8.85 16.44
N VAL A 183 2.45 -7.67 16.93
CA VAL A 183 1.55 -6.53 17.09
C VAL A 183 2.07 -5.37 16.25
N PHE A 184 1.17 -4.69 15.53
CA PHE A 184 1.44 -3.39 14.92
C PHE A 184 0.81 -2.30 15.77
N ASN A 185 1.61 -1.35 16.25
CA ASN A 185 1.12 -0.14 16.90
C ASN A 185 0.90 0.96 15.85
N CYS A 186 -0.37 1.20 15.52
CA CYS A 186 -0.83 2.23 14.58
C CYS A 186 -1.71 3.29 15.29
N THR A 187 -1.39 3.63 16.54
CA THR A 187 -2.27 4.42 17.44
C THR A 187 -2.14 5.94 17.31
N GLY A 188 -1.25 6.44 16.46
CA GLY A 188 -1.13 7.88 16.19
C GLY A 188 -0.72 8.68 17.44
N ASN A 189 -1.50 9.72 17.79
CA ASN A 189 -1.22 10.56 18.96
C ASN A 189 -1.26 9.78 20.28
N ALA A 190 -2.03 8.69 20.36
CA ALA A 190 -2.14 7.91 21.59
C ALA A 190 -0.83 7.21 21.95
N SER A 191 0.10 6.99 21.01
CA SER A 191 1.45 6.46 21.31
C SER A 191 2.22 7.30 22.34
N LYS A 192 1.85 8.58 22.53
CA LYS A 192 2.45 9.45 23.54
C LYS A 192 2.24 8.93 24.97
N ASP A 193 1.03 8.44 25.25
CA ASP A 193 0.58 8.10 26.61
C ASP A 193 0.19 6.60 26.73
N LEU A 194 0.29 5.82 25.65
CA LEU A 194 0.01 4.39 25.63
C LEU A 194 1.07 3.63 26.43
N GLY A 195 0.66 2.91 27.48
CA GLY A 195 1.57 2.16 28.35
C GLY A 195 2.41 1.14 27.56
N GLY A 196 3.71 1.09 27.83
CA GLY A 196 4.67 0.27 27.09
C GLY A 196 5.17 0.89 25.78
N VAL A 197 4.70 2.10 25.43
CA VAL A 197 5.18 2.88 24.28
C VAL A 197 5.68 4.26 24.72
N GLU A 198 4.81 5.06 25.35
CA GLU A 198 5.14 6.34 26.01
C GLU A 198 6.10 7.26 25.22
N ASP A 199 5.87 7.40 23.90
CA ASP A 199 6.78 8.15 23.01
C ASP A 199 6.55 9.67 23.17
N ALA A 200 7.35 10.30 24.03
CA ALA A 200 7.32 11.74 24.30
C ALA A 200 7.64 12.61 23.06
N SER A 201 8.11 12.03 21.96
CA SER A 201 8.32 12.73 20.69
C SER A 201 7.00 13.00 19.97
N CYS A 202 5.91 12.31 20.33
CA CYS A 202 4.57 12.51 19.76
C CYS A 202 3.91 13.78 20.32
N TYR A 203 3.28 14.55 19.43
CA TYR A 203 2.51 15.72 19.79
C TYR A 203 1.40 15.96 18.76
N PRO A 204 0.25 16.50 19.19
CA PRO A 204 -0.81 16.87 18.27
C PRO A 204 -0.42 18.12 17.48
N THR A 205 -0.79 18.18 16.20
CA THR A 205 -0.82 19.43 15.44
C THR A 205 -2.26 19.72 15.03
N ARG A 206 -2.92 20.64 15.74
CA ARG A 206 -4.33 21.01 15.49
C ARG A 206 -4.47 21.66 14.12
N GLY A 207 -5.48 21.25 13.37
CA GLY A 207 -5.90 21.90 12.15
C GLY A 207 -7.40 22.07 12.10
N GLN A 208 -7.85 23.31 12.03
CA GLN A 208 -9.24 23.65 11.74
C GLN A 208 -9.49 23.66 10.23
N ILE A 209 -10.65 23.16 9.84
CA ILE A 209 -11.19 23.17 8.47
C ILE A 209 -12.64 23.64 8.46
N ALA A 210 -13.06 24.19 7.33
CA ALA A 210 -14.46 24.34 6.97
C ALA A 210 -14.80 23.37 5.83
N ILE A 211 -15.90 22.64 5.97
CA ILE A 211 -16.46 21.80 4.91
C ILE A 211 -17.60 22.59 4.28
N ALA A 212 -17.49 22.87 2.99
CA ALA A 212 -18.47 23.66 2.26
C ALA A 212 -18.98 22.90 1.03
N ARG A 213 -20.22 23.16 0.61
CA ARG A 213 -20.73 22.71 -0.69
C ARG A 213 -20.40 23.76 -1.74
N VAL A 214 -19.51 23.39 -2.66
CA VAL A 214 -19.05 24.23 -3.77
C VAL A 214 -18.91 23.38 -5.05
N PRO A 215 -20.02 22.97 -5.70
CA PRO A 215 -20.01 21.91 -6.71
C PRO A 215 -19.21 22.20 -7.98
N HIS A 216 -18.92 23.48 -8.25
CA HIS A 216 -18.15 23.93 -9.41
C HIS A 216 -16.63 23.93 -9.16
N VAL A 217 -16.17 23.80 -7.90
CA VAL A 217 -14.74 23.68 -7.62
C VAL A 217 -14.28 22.28 -8.00
N LYS A 218 -13.29 22.20 -8.90
CA LYS A 218 -12.72 20.96 -9.45
C LYS A 218 -11.22 20.87 -9.28
N THR A 219 -10.58 21.97 -8.90
CA THR A 219 -9.13 22.05 -8.77
C THR A 219 -8.72 21.90 -7.31
N ASN A 220 -7.78 20.99 -7.05
CA ASN A 220 -7.06 20.94 -5.78
C ASN A 220 -6.05 22.09 -5.74
N MET A 221 -6.07 22.93 -4.71
CA MET A 221 -5.12 24.04 -4.58
C MET A 221 -4.46 24.03 -3.21
N MET A 222 -3.15 24.27 -3.19
CA MET A 222 -2.35 24.40 -1.98
C MET A 222 -1.47 25.66 -2.06
N ARG A 223 -1.31 26.36 -0.93
CA ARG A 223 -0.29 27.40 -0.74
C ARG A 223 0.41 27.19 0.59
N HIS A 224 1.72 27.04 0.52
CA HIS A 224 2.61 26.82 1.66
C HIS A 224 3.39 28.10 1.94
N GLY A 225 3.02 28.77 3.03
CA GLY A 225 3.81 29.86 3.58
C GLY A 225 4.72 29.38 4.70
N LYS A 226 5.54 30.29 5.22
CA LYS A 226 6.46 30.03 6.33
C LYS A 226 5.77 29.48 7.59
N ASP A 227 4.67 30.14 7.99
CA ASP A 227 3.95 29.82 9.24
C ASP A 227 2.45 29.53 9.00
N TYR A 228 2.04 29.36 7.74
CA TYR A 228 0.64 29.13 7.39
C TYR A 228 0.51 28.16 6.21
N VAL A 229 -0.67 27.57 6.08
CA VAL A 229 -1.06 26.77 4.91
C VAL A 229 -2.48 27.12 4.49
N THR A 230 -2.71 27.31 3.20
CA THR A 230 -4.06 27.44 2.63
C THR A 230 -4.29 26.27 1.70
N TYR A 231 -5.42 25.60 1.78
CA TYR A 231 -5.76 24.48 0.91
C TYR A 231 -7.25 24.38 0.61
N ILE A 232 -7.54 23.91 -0.59
CA ILE A 232 -8.88 23.72 -1.15
C ILE A 232 -8.88 22.34 -1.79
N ILE A 233 -9.60 21.41 -1.18
CA ILE A 233 -9.55 19.99 -1.56
C ILE A 233 -10.97 19.53 -1.89
N PRO A 234 -11.31 19.37 -3.18
CA PRO A 234 -12.58 18.78 -3.59
C PRO A 234 -12.70 17.35 -3.06
N ARG A 235 -13.83 17.01 -2.42
CA ARG A 235 -14.08 15.63 -1.99
C ARG A 235 -14.80 14.86 -3.10
N PRO A 236 -14.24 13.75 -3.59
CA PRO A 236 -14.86 13.00 -4.68
C PRO A 236 -16.16 12.30 -4.22
N TRP A 237 -17.13 12.20 -5.13
CA TRP A 237 -18.47 11.64 -4.92
C TRP A 237 -19.18 12.11 -3.64
N SER A 238 -19.01 13.38 -3.29
CA SER A 238 -19.55 13.98 -2.06
C SER A 238 -20.72 14.96 -2.29
N ASN A 239 -21.31 14.96 -3.49
CA ASN A 239 -22.28 15.97 -3.93
C ASN A 239 -21.74 17.42 -3.87
N GLY A 240 -20.48 17.59 -4.29
CA GLY A 240 -19.84 18.89 -4.41
C GLY A 240 -19.25 19.46 -3.12
N ASN A 241 -18.97 18.62 -2.12
CA ASN A 241 -18.31 19.09 -0.91
C ASN A 241 -16.81 19.34 -1.15
N VAL A 242 -16.30 20.39 -0.54
CA VAL A 242 -14.91 20.84 -0.60
C VAL A 242 -14.42 21.09 0.82
N VAL A 243 -13.21 20.65 1.11
CA VAL A 243 -12.52 21.01 2.35
C VAL A 243 -11.71 22.27 2.13
N LEU A 244 -12.05 23.30 2.90
CA LEU A 244 -11.36 24.57 2.97
C LEU A 244 -10.50 24.58 4.24
N GLY A 245 -9.21 24.84 4.10
CA GLY A 245 -8.32 24.96 5.24
C GLY A 245 -7.08 25.81 4.95
N GLY A 246 -6.12 25.89 5.86
CA GLY A 246 -6.25 25.38 7.21
C GLY A 246 -5.25 26.03 8.17
N PHE A 247 -5.17 25.45 9.36
CA PHE A 247 -4.19 25.79 10.39
C PHE A 247 -3.29 24.58 10.70
N MET A 248 -2.08 24.87 11.19
CA MET A 248 -1.10 23.88 11.65
C MET A 248 -0.50 24.29 13.00
N GLN A 249 -1.28 24.13 14.06
CA GLN A 249 -0.89 24.57 15.40
C GLN A 249 -0.25 23.44 16.19
N LYS A 250 1.08 23.43 16.22
CA LYS A 250 1.89 22.42 16.91
C LYS A 250 1.64 22.46 18.42
N GLY A 251 1.45 21.30 19.03
CA GLY A 251 1.27 21.13 20.47
C GLY A 251 -0.12 21.48 21.00
N VAL A 252 -1.03 21.96 20.14
CA VAL A 252 -2.40 22.28 20.54
C VAL A 252 -3.27 21.02 20.45
N SER A 253 -3.99 20.69 21.53
CA SER A 253 -4.77 19.45 21.68
C SER A 253 -6.28 19.64 21.79
N THR A 254 -6.79 20.87 21.75
CA THR A 254 -8.25 21.10 21.81
C THR A 254 -8.94 20.70 20.51
N GLY A 255 -10.18 20.19 20.63
CA GLY A 255 -11.11 19.98 19.52
C GLY A 255 -12.04 21.16 19.25
N ASP A 256 -11.90 22.25 20.01
CA ASP A 256 -12.69 23.46 19.80
C ASP A 256 -12.43 24.05 18.42
N THR A 257 -13.42 24.78 17.89
CA THR A 257 -13.29 25.57 16.68
C THR A 257 -13.43 27.06 16.99
N PHE A 258 -12.62 27.91 16.36
CA PHE A 258 -12.64 29.34 16.58
C PHE A 258 -13.18 30.09 15.36
N SER A 259 -14.11 31.02 15.58
CA SER A 259 -14.74 31.79 14.50
C SER A 259 -13.74 32.57 13.66
N HIS A 260 -12.78 33.26 14.31
CA HIS A 260 -11.74 34.02 13.61
C HIS A 260 -10.85 33.15 12.72
N GLU A 261 -10.63 31.87 13.06
CA GLU A 261 -9.93 30.92 12.19
C GLU A 261 -10.78 30.53 10.99
N THR A 262 -12.09 30.34 11.18
CA THR A 262 -13.03 30.10 10.08
C THR A 262 -13.05 31.29 9.11
N ASP A 263 -13.19 32.51 9.62
CA ASP A 263 -13.19 33.72 8.80
C ASP A 263 -11.89 33.85 8.00
N SER A 264 -10.74 33.58 8.64
CA SER A 264 -9.44 33.55 7.99
C SER A 264 -9.36 32.46 6.90
N ILE A 265 -9.89 31.26 7.14
CA ILE A 265 -9.92 30.17 6.15
C ILE A 265 -10.75 30.61 4.94
N LEU A 266 -11.95 31.14 5.15
CA LEU A 266 -12.83 31.57 4.06
C LEU A 266 -12.20 32.69 3.24
N GLN A 267 -11.61 33.69 3.90
CA GLN A 267 -10.92 34.78 3.20
C GLN A 267 -9.73 34.27 2.37
N ARG A 268 -8.83 33.48 2.97
CA ARG A 268 -7.63 32.99 2.28
C ARG A 268 -7.95 32.04 1.14
N THR A 269 -8.97 31.19 1.29
CA THR A 269 -9.38 30.27 0.22
C THR A 269 -10.05 30.99 -0.93
N ALA A 270 -10.89 32.01 -0.65
CA ALA A 270 -11.44 32.88 -1.67
C ALA A 270 -10.36 33.68 -2.43
N SER A 271 -9.31 34.16 -1.74
CA SER A 271 -8.18 34.83 -2.40
C SER A 271 -7.29 33.91 -3.22
N LEU A 272 -7.22 32.62 -2.87
CA LEU A 272 -6.35 31.65 -3.54
C LEU A 272 -6.99 31.05 -4.80
N SER A 273 -8.30 30.78 -4.78
CA SER A 273 -8.98 30.05 -5.86
C SER A 273 -9.90 30.95 -6.67
N PRO A 274 -9.63 31.11 -7.98
CA PRO A 274 -10.55 31.76 -8.90
C PRO A 274 -11.92 31.06 -8.98
N GLU A 275 -11.97 29.73 -8.80
CA GLU A 275 -13.23 28.98 -8.81
C GLU A 275 -14.12 29.40 -7.64
N ILE A 276 -13.55 29.64 -6.45
CA ILE A 276 -14.31 30.15 -5.29
C ILE A 276 -14.68 31.62 -5.48
N GLN A 277 -13.75 32.46 -5.95
CA GLN A 277 -13.99 33.90 -6.09
C GLN A 277 -15.03 34.22 -7.18
N GLY A 278 -15.01 33.50 -8.29
CA GLY A 278 -15.92 33.69 -9.43
C GLY A 278 -17.26 32.97 -9.30
N GLY A 279 -17.44 32.16 -8.25
CA GLY A 279 -18.65 31.37 -8.01
C GLY A 279 -19.60 31.98 -6.98
N PRO A 280 -20.76 31.34 -6.75
CA PRO A 280 -21.61 31.63 -5.59
C PRO A 280 -20.85 31.43 -4.27
N ALA A 281 -21.24 32.18 -3.25
CA ALA A 281 -20.66 32.04 -1.91
C ALA A 281 -20.73 30.57 -1.42
N PRO A 282 -19.65 30.03 -0.83
CA PRO A 282 -19.65 28.67 -0.30
C PRO A 282 -20.74 28.44 0.75
N ASP A 283 -21.54 27.38 0.57
CA ASP A 283 -22.53 26.90 1.55
C ASP A 283 -21.81 26.08 2.64
N ILE A 284 -21.56 26.69 3.80
CA ILE A 284 -20.79 26.07 4.89
C ILE A 284 -21.64 24.99 5.57
N LEU A 285 -21.21 23.74 5.43
CA LEU A 285 -21.89 22.56 5.97
C LEU A 285 -21.44 22.24 7.40
N ALA A 286 -20.14 22.42 7.68
CA ALA A 286 -19.55 22.13 8.99
C ALA A 286 -18.21 22.83 9.18
N VAL A 287 -17.84 23.05 10.43
CA VAL A 287 -16.48 23.45 10.85
C VAL A 287 -15.98 22.39 11.82
N ALA A 288 -14.73 21.95 11.67
CA ALA A 288 -14.16 20.91 12.51
C ALA A 288 -12.67 21.16 12.77
N ALA A 289 -12.18 20.68 13.92
CA ALA A 289 -10.77 20.62 14.24
C ALA A 289 -10.32 19.16 14.39
N GLY A 290 -9.23 18.81 13.71
CA GLY A 290 -8.58 17.51 13.83
C GLY A 290 -7.16 17.65 14.38
N LEU A 291 -6.68 16.63 15.09
CA LEU A 291 -5.32 16.59 15.63
C LEU A 291 -4.45 15.69 14.76
N ARG A 292 -3.59 16.27 13.93
CA ARG A 292 -2.61 15.49 13.16
C ARG A 292 -1.66 14.79 14.14
N PRO A 293 -1.37 13.48 13.95
CA PRO A 293 -0.48 12.73 14.83
C PRO A 293 0.98 12.99 14.47
N SER A 294 1.51 14.15 14.88
CA SER A 294 2.88 14.56 14.59
C SER A 294 3.88 13.93 15.56
N ARG A 295 5.12 13.81 15.12
CA ARG A 295 6.22 13.28 15.93
C ARG A 295 7.53 14.00 15.60
N LYS A 296 8.32 14.35 16.61
CA LYS A 296 9.68 14.88 16.40
C LYS A 296 10.55 13.78 15.77
N GLY A 297 11.29 14.12 14.72
CA GLY A 297 12.04 13.13 13.93
C GLY A 297 11.20 12.36 12.91
N GLY A 298 9.93 12.74 12.69
CA GLY A 298 9.06 12.12 11.69
C GLY A 298 8.40 10.83 12.17
N ALA A 299 7.76 10.14 11.22
CA ALA A 299 7.05 8.89 11.49
C ALA A 299 8.02 7.83 12.05
N ARG A 300 7.58 7.11 13.09
CA ARG A 300 8.32 6.00 13.67
C ARG A 300 7.84 4.71 13.02
N VAL A 301 8.73 4.10 12.26
CA VAL A 301 8.44 2.91 11.48
C VAL A 301 9.55 1.89 11.74
N GLU A 302 9.41 1.11 12.81
CA GLU A 302 10.47 0.21 13.27
C GLU A 302 9.91 -0.97 14.06
N LYS A 303 10.69 -2.06 14.11
CA LYS A 303 10.41 -3.23 14.94
C LYS A 303 11.19 -3.14 16.26
N THR A 304 10.52 -3.44 17.35
CA THR A 304 11.12 -3.63 18.68
C THR A 304 10.81 -5.02 19.23
N GLU A 305 11.67 -5.51 20.10
CA GLU A 305 11.41 -6.68 20.93
C GLU A 305 10.84 -6.23 22.27
N VAL A 306 9.75 -6.86 22.69
CA VAL A 306 9.10 -6.58 23.98
C VAL A 306 8.95 -7.89 24.75
N THR A 307 9.12 -7.82 26.07
CA THR A 307 8.92 -8.99 26.94
C THR A 307 7.52 -8.93 27.53
N VAL A 308 6.62 -9.78 27.03
CA VAL A 308 5.24 -9.84 27.51
C VAL A 308 5.01 -11.19 28.17
N ARG A 309 4.61 -11.17 29.46
CA ARG A 309 4.37 -12.39 30.27
C ARG A 309 5.56 -13.36 30.22
N GLY A 310 6.78 -12.83 30.30
CA GLY A 310 8.02 -13.61 30.28
C GLY A 310 8.42 -14.21 28.92
N LYS A 311 7.75 -13.83 27.82
CA LYS A 311 8.08 -14.26 26.45
C LYS A 311 8.49 -13.06 25.60
N THR A 312 9.56 -13.21 24.82
CA THR A 312 9.92 -12.24 23.79
C THR A 312 8.85 -12.23 22.69
N ARG A 313 8.36 -11.04 22.35
CA ARG A 313 7.36 -10.77 21.33
C ARG A 313 7.82 -9.60 20.45
N TYR A 314 7.17 -9.45 19.30
CA TYR A 314 7.52 -8.40 18.35
C TYR A 314 6.44 -7.34 18.27
N LEU A 315 6.87 -6.10 18.42
CA LEU A 315 6.05 -4.91 18.25
C LEU A 315 6.60 -4.12 17.07
N VAL A 316 5.74 -3.77 16.11
CA VAL A 316 6.09 -2.91 14.99
C VAL A 316 5.38 -1.59 15.17
N HIS A 317 6.15 -0.53 15.37
CA HIS A 317 5.62 0.83 15.44
C HIS A 317 5.37 1.35 14.03
N ASN A 318 4.21 1.95 13.84
CA ASN A 318 3.82 2.62 12.61
C ASN A 318 2.88 3.80 12.94
N TYR A 319 3.46 4.90 13.44
CA TYR A 319 2.72 6.09 13.83
C TYR A 319 3.57 7.35 13.67
N GLY A 320 2.98 8.53 13.89
CA GLY A 320 3.70 9.81 13.79
C GLY A 320 3.72 10.40 12.38
N ALA A 321 2.79 9.99 11.50
CA ALA A 321 2.71 10.43 10.11
C ALA A 321 2.30 11.92 9.93
N GLY A 322 1.97 12.63 11.01
CA GLY A 322 1.60 14.05 10.92
C GLY A 322 0.47 14.29 9.91
N GLY A 323 0.72 15.18 8.94
CA GLY A 323 -0.24 15.52 7.88
C GLY A 323 -0.26 14.57 6.69
N THR A 324 0.67 13.62 6.58
CA THR A 324 0.87 12.80 5.36
C THR A 324 0.27 11.40 5.46
N GLY A 325 -0.56 11.13 6.48
CA GLY A 325 -1.05 9.77 6.76
C GLY A 325 -1.86 9.11 5.62
N TYR A 326 -2.56 9.87 4.78
CA TYR A 326 -3.26 9.31 3.61
C TYR A 326 -2.31 9.10 2.42
N GLN A 327 -1.44 10.06 2.12
CA GLN A 327 -0.52 9.97 0.98
C GLN A 327 0.58 8.92 1.20
N ALA A 328 1.20 8.89 2.38
CA ALA A 328 2.29 7.98 2.70
C ALA A 328 1.81 6.72 3.45
N GLY A 329 0.52 6.66 3.82
CA GLY A 329 -0.03 5.60 4.66
C GLY A 329 0.09 4.21 4.08
N TYR A 330 -0.01 4.09 2.75
CA TYR A 330 0.21 2.82 2.07
C TYR A 330 1.67 2.39 2.13
N VAL A 331 2.66 3.30 2.15
CA VAL A 331 4.08 2.94 2.06
C VAL A 331 4.69 2.49 3.38
N PHE A 332 4.03 2.75 4.51
CA PHE A 332 4.40 2.05 5.75
C PHE A 332 4.23 0.51 5.66
N HIS A 333 3.66 0.01 4.56
CA HIS A 333 3.71 -1.36 4.06
C HIS A 333 5.11 -1.85 3.64
N SER A 334 5.99 -0.98 3.13
CA SER A 334 7.32 -1.36 2.61
C SER A 334 8.32 -1.70 3.72
N LEU A 335 7.84 -2.08 4.92
CA LEU A 335 8.59 -2.73 5.99
C LEU A 335 8.95 -4.18 5.62
N GLN A 336 9.37 -4.35 4.37
CA GLN A 336 9.73 -5.55 3.63
C GLN A 336 10.92 -6.28 4.29
N THR A 337 11.64 -5.64 5.20
CA THR A 337 12.70 -6.25 6.02
C THR A 337 12.21 -6.85 7.35
N PHE A 338 11.04 -6.45 7.88
CA PHE A 338 10.64 -6.80 9.25
C PHE A 338 9.67 -7.99 9.36
N VAL A 339 8.80 -8.20 8.38
CA VAL A 339 7.91 -9.39 8.35
C VAL A 339 8.70 -10.64 7.94
N SER A 340 9.72 -10.46 7.10
CA SER A 340 10.54 -11.50 6.48
C SER A 340 11.33 -12.33 7.50
N LYS A 341 12.02 -11.67 8.45
CA LYS A 341 12.71 -12.35 9.56
C LYS A 341 11.76 -12.97 10.61
N ASN A 342 10.50 -12.55 10.66
CA ASN A 342 9.54 -13.03 11.66
C ASN A 342 8.70 -14.22 11.18
N LEU A 343 8.51 -14.38 9.87
CA LEU A 343 8.00 -15.64 9.29
C LEU A 343 8.97 -16.79 9.58
N GLU A 344 10.29 -16.54 9.51
CA GLU A 344 11.32 -17.49 9.97
C GLU A 344 11.18 -17.81 11.48
N LEU A 345 10.92 -16.81 12.34
CA LEU A 345 10.72 -17.01 13.80
C LEU A 345 9.39 -17.68 14.17
N ILE A 346 8.38 -17.61 13.31
CA ILE A 346 7.16 -18.40 13.44
C ILE A 346 7.45 -19.89 13.19
N MET A 347 8.51 -20.19 12.42
CA MET A 347 8.88 -21.55 11.97
C MET A 347 10.15 -22.13 12.59
N LYS A 348 11.06 -21.35 13.19
CA LYS A 348 12.32 -21.87 13.78
C LYS A 348 12.78 -21.07 15.00
N PHE A 349 12.72 -21.71 16.16
CA PHE A 349 13.65 -21.46 17.26
C PHE A 349 15.02 -22.00 16.85
N SER A 350 16.07 -21.18 16.88
CA SER A 350 17.42 -21.48 17.41
C SER A 350 18.49 -20.48 16.92
N SER A 351 19.21 -19.92 17.89
CA SER A 351 20.64 -19.54 17.85
C SER A 351 21.06 -18.11 17.47
N ASN A 352 22.00 -17.63 18.29
CA ASN A 352 22.48 -16.27 18.52
C ASN A 352 23.60 -15.80 17.59
N ALA A 353 23.76 -14.47 17.60
CA ALA A 353 24.98 -13.68 17.34
C ALA A 353 25.42 -13.57 15.86
N LEU A 354 26.06 -12.50 15.37
CA LEU A 354 26.99 -11.57 15.99
C LEU A 354 27.03 -10.26 15.15
N LEU A 355 27.34 -9.14 15.81
CA LEU A 355 27.55 -7.81 15.23
C LEU A 355 29.00 -7.61 14.78
N ALA A 356 29.18 -6.61 13.90
CA ALA A 356 30.42 -5.90 13.53
C ALA A 356 31.30 -6.52 12.44
N THR A 357 31.38 -5.81 11.30
CA THR A 357 32.47 -4.87 10.98
C THR A 357 32.09 -4.06 9.73
N MET A 358 32.09 -2.73 9.83
CA MET A 358 32.09 -1.85 8.66
C MET A 358 33.53 -1.46 8.35
N ALA A 359 33.94 -1.62 7.10
CA ALA A 359 35.07 -0.92 6.53
C ALA A 359 34.74 -0.53 5.08
N ALA A 360 35.12 0.70 4.77
CA ALA A 360 34.84 1.48 3.57
C ALA A 360 35.16 0.80 2.23
N GLN A 361 34.39 1.17 1.20
CA GLN A 361 34.92 1.58 -0.10
C GLN A 361 33.82 2.28 -0.91
N ALA A 362 34.18 3.35 -1.61
CA ALA A 362 33.33 4.01 -2.60
C ALA A 362 32.86 2.98 -3.62
N SER A 363 31.56 2.71 -3.71
CA SER A 363 31.05 1.63 -4.56
C SER A 363 30.22 2.20 -5.70
N ALA A 364 30.52 1.74 -6.91
CA ALA A 364 29.56 1.78 -8.00
C ALA A 364 28.25 1.11 -7.57
N LEU A 365 27.12 1.65 -8.05
CA LEU A 365 25.79 1.14 -7.71
C LEU A 365 25.56 -0.23 -8.36
N VAL A 366 24.90 -1.12 -7.64
CA VAL A 366 24.44 -2.42 -8.13
C VAL A 366 23.22 -2.21 -9.02
N GLN A 367 23.35 -2.48 -10.31
CA GLN A 367 22.26 -2.50 -11.28
C GLN A 367 21.69 -3.92 -11.37
N LEU A 368 20.36 -4.07 -11.29
CA LEU A 368 19.70 -5.37 -11.47
C LEU A 368 19.06 -5.47 -12.85
N GLU A 369 19.14 -6.65 -13.44
CA GLU A 369 18.48 -7.03 -14.70
C GLU A 369 17.58 -8.23 -14.44
N ALA A 370 16.35 -8.19 -14.95
CA ALA A 370 15.41 -9.31 -14.96
C ALA A 370 15.09 -9.71 -16.41
N ARG A 371 15.27 -10.99 -16.74
CA ARG A 371 14.91 -11.57 -18.04
C ARG A 371 13.88 -12.66 -17.87
N PHE A 372 12.81 -12.66 -18.67
CA PHE A 372 11.78 -13.70 -18.62
C PHE A 372 11.45 -14.28 -19.99
N SER A 373 10.82 -15.45 -20.03
CA SER A 373 10.49 -16.16 -21.27
C SER A 373 9.29 -15.58 -22.02
N ASP A 374 9.24 -15.78 -23.34
CA ASP A 374 8.03 -15.49 -24.14
C ASP A 374 6.87 -16.46 -23.84
N THR A 375 7.19 -17.68 -23.42
CA THR A 375 6.20 -18.71 -23.07
C THR A 375 5.56 -18.38 -21.73
N MET A 376 4.23 -18.31 -21.73
CA MET A 376 3.38 -18.06 -20.57
C MET A 376 2.68 -19.36 -20.14
N VAL A 377 2.65 -19.59 -18.82
CA VAL A 377 2.12 -20.77 -18.17
C VAL A 377 0.96 -20.35 -17.28
N ASP A 378 -0.16 -21.07 -17.40
CA ASP A 378 -1.31 -20.90 -16.53
C ASP A 378 -1.05 -21.54 -15.17
N VAL A 379 -1.03 -20.71 -14.13
CA VAL A 379 -0.78 -21.12 -12.75
C VAL A 379 -2.04 -21.07 -11.88
N GLY A 380 -3.21 -20.77 -12.46
CA GLY A 380 -4.46 -20.68 -11.72
C GLY A 380 -4.42 -19.62 -10.62
N ASP A 381 -5.19 -19.84 -9.54
CA ASP A 381 -5.26 -19.02 -8.33
C ASP A 381 -4.09 -19.23 -7.36
N LEU A 382 -2.96 -19.76 -7.87
CA LEU A 382 -1.75 -19.94 -7.08
C LEU A 382 -1.33 -18.60 -6.46
N ASP A 383 -1.17 -18.59 -5.14
CA ASP A 383 -0.55 -17.48 -4.43
C ASP A 383 0.95 -17.45 -4.76
N LEU A 384 1.28 -16.73 -5.84
CA LEU A 384 2.62 -16.62 -6.41
C LEU A 384 3.64 -16.11 -5.38
N PHE A 385 3.25 -15.13 -4.55
CA PHE A 385 4.09 -14.63 -3.48
C PHE A 385 4.36 -15.74 -2.48
N LYS A 386 3.31 -16.35 -1.92
CA LYS A 386 3.48 -17.41 -0.92
C LYS A 386 4.33 -18.56 -1.47
N ALA A 387 4.07 -19.01 -2.69
CA ALA A 387 4.78 -20.12 -3.32
C ALA A 387 6.29 -19.84 -3.47
N THR A 388 6.65 -18.67 -4.00
CA THR A 388 8.06 -18.27 -4.22
C THR A 388 8.75 -17.85 -2.93
N TRP A 389 8.05 -17.13 -2.06
CA TRP A 389 8.56 -16.69 -0.76
C TRP A 389 8.84 -17.85 0.19
N GLU A 390 7.90 -18.78 0.34
CA GLU A 390 8.09 -19.97 1.19
C GLU A 390 9.20 -20.87 0.64
N ALA A 391 9.43 -20.90 -0.68
CA ALA A 391 10.57 -21.60 -1.25
C ALA A 391 11.90 -20.97 -0.81
N ILE A 392 12.02 -19.65 -0.87
CA ILE A 392 13.25 -18.93 -0.51
C ILE A 392 13.50 -18.93 1.00
N TYR A 393 12.51 -18.57 1.81
CA TYR A 393 12.72 -18.22 3.21
C TYR A 393 12.21 -19.23 4.24
N ALA A 394 11.40 -20.24 3.85
CA ALA A 394 10.87 -21.18 4.85
C ALA A 394 11.84 -22.33 5.19
N GLU A 395 12.77 -22.66 4.29
CA GLU A 395 13.68 -23.80 4.46
C GLU A 395 15.03 -23.39 5.09
N PRO A 396 15.45 -24.07 6.17
CA PRO A 396 16.76 -23.82 6.77
C PRO A 396 17.87 -24.28 5.81
N GLY A 397 18.82 -23.40 5.52
CA GLY A 397 19.90 -23.68 4.57
C GLY A 397 19.92 -22.75 3.37
N ASN A 398 18.79 -22.08 3.09
CA ASN A 398 18.68 -21.12 1.97
C ASN A 398 19.31 -19.74 2.28
N ALA A 399 20.33 -19.70 3.13
CA ALA A 399 20.97 -18.44 3.53
C ALA A 399 21.82 -17.84 2.41
N ARG A 400 22.39 -18.68 1.52
CA ARG A 400 23.38 -18.28 0.50
C ARG A 400 23.11 -18.84 -0.89
N ALA A 401 22.19 -19.78 -1.00
CA ALA A 401 21.75 -20.38 -2.25
C ALA A 401 20.39 -21.05 -2.05
N ILE A 402 19.69 -21.32 -3.14
CA ILE A 402 18.45 -22.11 -3.15
C ILE A 402 18.51 -23.13 -4.28
N THR A 403 17.95 -24.30 -4.04
CA THR A 403 17.53 -25.25 -5.08
C THR A 403 16.25 -25.91 -4.62
N THR A 404 15.15 -25.67 -5.34
CA THR A 404 13.82 -26.21 -5.02
C THR A 404 13.15 -26.77 -6.27
N ASP A 405 12.28 -27.75 -6.07
CA ASP A 405 11.39 -28.33 -7.08
C ASP A 405 10.11 -28.77 -6.35
N ARG A 406 9.01 -28.01 -6.50
CA ARG A 406 7.77 -28.19 -5.73
C ARG A 406 6.55 -28.26 -6.63
N ALA A 407 5.71 -29.26 -6.41
CA ALA A 407 4.38 -29.35 -6.99
C ALA A 407 3.36 -28.66 -6.07
N ILE A 408 2.57 -27.74 -6.61
CA ILE A 408 1.56 -26.97 -5.88
C ILE A 408 0.25 -27.04 -6.65
N GLY A 409 -0.81 -27.47 -5.98
CA GLY A 409 -2.15 -27.47 -6.55
C GLY A 409 -2.77 -26.07 -6.58
N ALA A 410 -3.47 -25.75 -7.66
CA ALA A 410 -4.20 -24.50 -7.83
C ALA A 410 -5.50 -24.72 -8.63
N GLN A 411 -6.28 -23.65 -8.78
CA GLN A 411 -7.56 -23.62 -9.48
C GLN A 411 -7.51 -22.69 -10.68
N ASN A 412 -7.91 -23.18 -11.85
CA ASN A 412 -8.03 -22.39 -13.07
C ASN A 412 -9.40 -22.51 -13.76
N HIS A 413 -10.31 -23.30 -13.21
CA HIS A 413 -11.67 -23.42 -13.74
C HIS A 413 -12.45 -22.13 -13.51
N GLU A 414 -13.17 -21.68 -14.54
CA GLU A 414 -13.97 -20.47 -14.46
C GLU A 414 -15.09 -20.59 -13.43
N CYS A 415 -15.70 -21.78 -13.29
CA CYS A 415 -16.78 -22.01 -12.32
C CYS A 415 -16.79 -23.39 -11.69
N ARG A 416 -16.96 -23.40 -10.37
CA ARG A 416 -16.87 -24.63 -9.57
C ARG A 416 -18.03 -24.79 -8.59
N PRO A 417 -18.74 -25.94 -8.61
CA PRO A 417 -19.76 -26.25 -7.62
C PRO A 417 -19.17 -26.34 -6.21
N THR A 418 -19.94 -25.96 -5.20
CA THR A 418 -19.57 -26.09 -3.77
C THR A 418 -19.17 -27.53 -3.38
N SER A 419 -19.72 -28.54 -4.06
CA SER A 419 -19.41 -29.95 -3.80
C SER A 419 -18.08 -30.44 -4.38
N ASP A 420 -17.50 -29.72 -5.34
CA ASP A 420 -16.20 -30.08 -5.89
C ASP A 420 -15.11 -29.47 -5.01
N THR A 421 -14.13 -30.27 -4.59
CA THR A 421 -12.99 -29.82 -3.80
C THR A 421 -11.64 -30.02 -4.48
N LYS A 422 -11.62 -30.54 -5.71
CA LYS A 422 -10.39 -31.00 -6.36
C LYS A 422 -9.60 -29.85 -6.97
N GLU A 423 -8.28 -30.00 -6.97
CA GLU A 423 -7.34 -29.14 -7.69
C GLU A 423 -7.45 -29.43 -9.19
N THR A 424 -7.56 -28.37 -9.99
CA THR A 424 -7.76 -28.48 -11.44
C THR A 424 -6.45 -28.39 -12.20
N VAL A 425 -5.43 -27.79 -11.57
CA VAL A 425 -4.09 -27.66 -12.13
C VAL A 425 -3.03 -27.90 -11.05
N SER A 426 -1.97 -28.61 -11.43
CA SER A 426 -0.76 -28.77 -10.62
C SER A 426 0.36 -27.96 -11.25
N VAL A 427 0.88 -26.99 -10.51
CA VAL A 427 1.98 -26.13 -10.92
C VAL A 427 3.28 -26.65 -10.32
N GLN A 428 4.30 -26.88 -11.15
CA GLN A 428 5.66 -27.13 -10.70
C GLN A 428 6.42 -25.81 -10.64
N LEU A 429 6.96 -25.49 -9.46
CA LEU A 429 7.81 -24.35 -9.19
C LEU A 429 9.23 -24.85 -8.91
N LYS A 430 10.17 -24.48 -9.79
CA LYS A 430 11.61 -24.69 -9.55
C LYS A 430 12.29 -23.35 -9.35
N MET A 431 13.19 -23.29 -8.38
CA MET A 431 14.01 -22.09 -8.17
C MET A 431 15.44 -22.51 -7.89
N THR A 432 16.37 -21.82 -8.54
CA THR A 432 17.81 -21.98 -8.30
C THR A 432 18.42 -20.60 -8.14
N GLY A 433 19.37 -20.45 -7.23
CA GLY A 433 20.03 -19.15 -7.05
C GLY A 433 21.17 -19.23 -6.06
N ALA A 434 22.07 -18.28 -6.12
CA ALA A 434 23.21 -18.14 -5.22
C ALA A 434 23.50 -16.66 -4.96
N TRP A 435 23.88 -16.31 -3.72
CA TRP A 435 24.11 -14.92 -3.36
C TRP A 435 25.10 -14.70 -2.20
N GLY A 436 25.41 -13.41 -1.99
CA GLY A 436 26.35 -12.80 -1.08
C GLY A 436 27.82 -12.97 -1.47
N GLN A 437 28.11 -13.31 -2.73
CA GLN A 437 29.47 -13.46 -3.25
C GLN A 437 30.05 -12.11 -3.71
N THR A 438 29.19 -11.13 -3.98
CA THR A 438 29.57 -9.74 -4.31
C THR A 438 30.24 -9.03 -3.12
N PRO A 439 31.49 -8.55 -3.25
CA PRO A 439 32.19 -7.79 -2.20
C PRO A 439 31.52 -6.44 -1.90
N GLY A 440 31.60 -5.97 -0.65
CA GLY A 440 31.14 -4.63 -0.26
C GLY A 440 29.68 -4.54 0.18
N LEU A 441 28.89 -5.60 -0.01
CA LEU A 441 27.53 -5.72 0.50
C LEU A 441 27.50 -6.62 1.75
N SER A 442 26.57 -6.36 2.67
CA SER A 442 26.31 -7.28 3.78
C SER A 442 25.75 -8.61 3.26
N ASN A 443 25.86 -9.66 4.10
CA ASN A 443 25.66 -11.06 3.70
C ASN A 443 24.32 -11.40 3.01
N ASN A 444 23.29 -10.54 3.08
CA ASN A 444 21.97 -10.76 2.49
C ASN A 444 21.45 -9.59 1.63
N GLU A 445 22.14 -8.45 1.53
CA GLU A 445 21.62 -7.31 0.75
C GLU A 445 21.42 -7.67 -0.73
N MET A 446 22.35 -8.43 -1.31
CA MET A 446 22.20 -8.93 -2.68
C MET A 446 20.99 -9.87 -2.83
N ARG A 447 20.75 -10.76 -1.84
CA ARG A 447 19.58 -11.63 -1.83
C ARG A 447 18.30 -10.82 -1.88
N GLU A 448 18.18 -9.82 -1.01
CA GLU A 448 16.97 -8.99 -0.96
C GLU A 448 16.76 -8.22 -2.28
N GLY A 449 17.84 -7.78 -2.94
CA GLY A 449 17.75 -7.13 -4.25
C GLY A 449 17.25 -8.05 -5.34
N LEU A 450 17.84 -9.25 -5.44
CA LEU A 450 17.44 -10.28 -6.42
C LEU A 450 15.99 -10.72 -6.22
N VAL A 451 15.61 -11.03 -4.98
CA VAL A 451 14.25 -11.50 -4.64
C VAL A 451 13.21 -10.41 -4.85
N THR A 452 13.49 -9.19 -4.42
CA THR A 452 12.55 -8.07 -4.58
C THR A 452 12.33 -7.78 -6.07
N THR A 453 13.41 -7.75 -6.86
CA THR A 453 13.32 -7.58 -8.31
C THR A 453 12.51 -8.68 -8.98
N MET A 454 12.78 -9.94 -8.64
CA MET A 454 12.04 -11.09 -9.17
C MET A 454 10.55 -10.96 -8.87
N TYR A 455 10.19 -10.59 -7.65
CA TYR A 455 8.80 -10.47 -7.23
C TYR A 455 8.07 -9.33 -7.93
N GLU A 456 8.65 -8.12 -7.98
CA GLU A 456 8.01 -6.95 -8.59
C GLU A 456 7.81 -7.15 -10.11
N VAL A 457 8.79 -7.76 -10.78
CA VAL A 457 8.67 -8.11 -12.21
C VAL A 457 7.61 -9.18 -12.42
N LEU A 458 7.61 -10.24 -11.60
CA LEU A 458 6.63 -11.32 -11.69
C LEU A 458 5.21 -10.83 -11.42
N GLU A 459 5.01 -9.99 -10.40
CA GLU A 459 3.72 -9.41 -10.05
C GLU A 459 3.20 -8.49 -11.16
N GLU A 460 4.04 -7.63 -11.73
CA GLU A 460 3.63 -6.76 -12.84
C GLU A 460 3.20 -7.54 -14.08
N VAL A 461 3.91 -8.63 -14.41
CA VAL A 461 3.51 -9.51 -15.52
C VAL A 461 2.24 -10.28 -15.18
N ALA A 462 2.14 -10.86 -13.98
CA ALA A 462 1.01 -11.67 -13.55
C ALA A 462 -0.29 -10.87 -13.48
N ASN A 463 -0.25 -9.65 -12.95
CA ASN A 463 -1.42 -8.78 -12.82
C ASN A 463 -1.98 -8.35 -14.17
N LYS A 464 -1.12 -8.12 -15.17
CA LYS A 464 -1.55 -7.78 -16.54
C LYS A 464 -2.12 -8.98 -17.30
N ASN A 465 -1.88 -10.20 -16.82
CA ASN A 465 -2.40 -11.45 -17.39
C ASN A 465 -3.35 -12.16 -16.41
N ALA A 466 -3.98 -11.41 -15.50
CA ALA A 466 -4.92 -11.94 -14.52
C ALA A 466 -6.29 -12.22 -15.16
N TYR A 467 -6.97 -13.26 -14.69
CA TYR A 467 -8.32 -13.62 -15.07
C TYR A 467 -9.12 -14.08 -13.84
N GLN A 468 -10.44 -14.04 -13.92
CA GLN A 468 -11.30 -14.35 -12.78
C GLN A 468 -11.62 -15.85 -12.74
N VAL A 469 -11.57 -16.42 -11.53
CA VAL A 469 -12.08 -17.75 -11.24
C VAL A 469 -13.10 -17.67 -10.12
N PHE A 470 -14.18 -18.43 -10.24
CA PHE A 470 -15.28 -18.44 -9.29
C PHE A 470 -15.44 -19.82 -8.64
N SER A 471 -15.67 -19.83 -7.33
CA SER A 471 -15.92 -21.05 -6.56
C SER A 471 -17.15 -20.90 -5.68
N ASP A 472 -17.56 -22.03 -5.10
CA ASP A 472 -18.75 -22.12 -4.24
C ASP A 472 -20.00 -21.69 -5.02
N CYS A 473 -20.09 -22.20 -6.25
CA CYS A 473 -21.16 -21.90 -7.18
C CYS A 473 -22.35 -22.86 -6.96
N GLU A 474 -23.55 -22.30 -6.92
CA GLU A 474 -24.84 -23.00 -6.89
C GLU A 474 -25.61 -22.73 -8.19
N GLY A 475 -26.43 -23.68 -8.63
CA GLY A 475 -27.24 -23.54 -9.85
C GLY A 475 -27.11 -24.64 -10.91
N PHE A 476 -26.25 -25.64 -10.70
CA PHE A 476 -26.05 -26.78 -11.62
C PHE A 476 -27.23 -27.76 -11.72
N SER A 477 -28.38 -27.45 -11.12
CA SER A 477 -29.60 -28.29 -11.14
C SER A 477 -30.65 -27.68 -12.07
N MET A 478 -31.49 -28.50 -12.71
CA MET A 478 -32.49 -28.08 -13.71
C MET A 478 -33.63 -27.16 -13.20
N ILE A 479 -33.48 -26.51 -12.04
CA ILE A 479 -34.49 -25.65 -11.42
C ILE A 479 -34.05 -24.18 -11.54
N PRO A 480 -34.86 -23.31 -12.17
CA PRO A 480 -34.46 -21.97 -12.62
C PRO A 480 -34.47 -20.88 -11.53
N SER A 481 -34.43 -21.23 -10.24
CA SER A 481 -34.59 -20.25 -9.16
C SER A 481 -33.80 -20.63 -7.91
N PHE A 482 -32.71 -19.90 -7.68
CA PHE A 482 -31.87 -19.95 -6.48
C PHE A 482 -32.27 -18.79 -5.55
N PRO A 483 -32.19 -18.98 -4.23
CA PRO A 483 -32.42 -17.90 -3.28
C PRO A 483 -31.37 -16.81 -3.45
N HIS A 484 -31.81 -15.56 -3.39
CA HIS A 484 -30.94 -14.38 -3.46
C HIS A 484 -29.92 -14.36 -2.31
N ASP A 485 -28.65 -14.75 -2.59
CA ASP A 485 -27.58 -14.57 -1.61
C ASP A 485 -27.02 -13.14 -1.64
N PRO A 486 -27.15 -12.34 -0.55
CA PRO A 486 -26.54 -11.02 -0.45
C PRO A 486 -25.00 -11.04 -0.50
N ASN A 487 -24.37 -12.20 -0.33
CA ASN A 487 -22.92 -12.41 -0.40
C ASN A 487 -22.44 -12.94 -1.75
N ALA A 488 -23.26 -12.86 -2.80
CA ALA A 488 -22.82 -13.19 -4.15
C ALA A 488 -21.52 -12.45 -4.50
N ALA A 489 -20.55 -13.15 -5.08
CA ALA A 489 -19.24 -12.56 -5.41
C ALA A 489 -19.34 -11.41 -6.44
N CYS A 490 -20.44 -11.38 -7.19
CA CYS A 490 -20.77 -10.36 -8.19
C CYS A 490 -21.86 -9.37 -7.71
N GLY A 491 -22.25 -9.43 -6.44
CA GLY A 491 -23.34 -8.64 -5.88
C GLY A 491 -24.74 -9.05 -6.40
N PRO A 492 -25.80 -8.34 -5.97
CA PRO A 492 -27.17 -8.65 -6.36
C PRO A 492 -27.37 -8.48 -7.87
N TYR A 493 -28.16 -9.37 -8.49
CA TYR A 493 -28.52 -9.30 -9.91
C TYR A 493 -29.36 -8.04 -10.18
N THR A 494 -28.70 -6.93 -10.54
CA THR A 494 -29.38 -5.73 -11.04
C THR A 494 -29.40 -5.75 -12.55
N SER A 495 -30.54 -5.40 -13.16
CA SER A 495 -30.75 -5.28 -14.61
C SER A 495 -29.82 -4.30 -15.34
N SER A 496 -28.92 -3.63 -14.63
CA SER A 496 -27.81 -2.83 -15.18
C SER A 496 -26.52 -3.67 -15.15
N GLY A 497 -26.17 -4.29 -16.28
CA GLY A 497 -25.12 -5.31 -16.36
C GLY A 497 -23.69 -4.78 -16.25
N ASN A 498 -23.20 -4.53 -15.03
CA ASN A 498 -21.85 -3.99 -14.84
C ASN A 498 -21.06 -4.46 -13.60
N ASN A 499 -21.48 -5.50 -12.85
CA ASN A 499 -20.69 -5.92 -11.67
C ASN A 499 -19.76 -7.14 -11.90
N CYS A 500 -20.01 -7.96 -12.92
CA CYS A 500 -19.13 -9.01 -13.41
C CYS A 500 -19.47 -9.28 -14.88
N ASP A 501 -18.48 -9.49 -15.73
CA ASP A 501 -18.72 -10.16 -17.01
C ASP A 501 -19.15 -11.59 -16.67
N TYR A 502 -20.45 -11.85 -16.67
CA TYR A 502 -21.13 -13.13 -16.45
C TYR A 502 -20.29 -14.17 -15.64
N PRO A 503 -20.47 -14.29 -14.31
CA PRO A 503 -19.79 -15.33 -13.55
C PRO A 503 -20.20 -16.66 -14.18
N CYS A 504 -19.24 -17.41 -14.74
CA CYS A 504 -19.48 -18.59 -15.59
C CYS A 504 -19.95 -18.23 -17.01
N LYS A 505 -19.01 -17.87 -17.90
CA LYS A 505 -19.32 -17.65 -19.32
C LYS A 505 -20.01 -18.89 -19.91
N GLY A 506 -21.31 -18.79 -20.19
CA GLY A 506 -22.08 -19.83 -20.88
C GLY A 506 -23.05 -20.65 -20.02
N GLU A 507 -23.08 -20.46 -18.70
CA GLU A 507 -24.01 -21.17 -17.80
C GLU A 507 -25.03 -20.19 -17.18
N PRO A 508 -26.20 -19.98 -17.82
CA PRO A 508 -27.23 -19.10 -17.28
C PRO A 508 -27.84 -19.69 -16.01
N GLY A 509 -27.91 -18.87 -14.96
CA GLY A 509 -28.51 -19.30 -13.69
C GLY A 509 -27.51 -19.97 -12.74
N ILE A 510 -26.28 -19.46 -12.67
CA ILE A 510 -25.33 -19.84 -11.63
C ILE A 510 -25.03 -18.63 -10.74
N GLN A 511 -24.95 -18.87 -9.43
CA GLN A 511 -24.54 -17.89 -8.44
C GLN A 511 -23.34 -18.42 -7.66
N CYS A 512 -22.24 -17.66 -7.63
CA CYS A 512 -21.03 -18.00 -6.87
C CYS A 512 -20.81 -17.01 -5.73
N THR A 513 -20.38 -17.49 -4.56
CA THR A 513 -20.08 -16.64 -3.40
C THR A 513 -18.60 -16.27 -3.29
N THR A 514 -17.71 -16.99 -3.98
CA THR A 514 -16.27 -16.73 -3.94
C THR A 514 -15.76 -16.33 -5.31
N ARG A 515 -14.99 -15.22 -5.36
CA ARG A 515 -14.27 -14.76 -6.55
C ARG A 515 -12.80 -14.58 -6.19
N LYS A 516 -11.91 -15.15 -7.02
CA LYS A 516 -10.46 -14.96 -6.93
C LYS A 516 -9.89 -14.55 -8.27
N TRP A 517 -8.65 -14.08 -8.21
CA TRP A 517 -7.82 -13.85 -9.38
C TRP A 517 -6.90 -15.04 -9.59
N ALA A 518 -6.85 -15.50 -10.83
CA ALA A 518 -5.90 -16.46 -11.34
C ALA A 518 -4.98 -15.77 -12.35
N HIS A 519 -3.80 -16.34 -12.61
CA HIS A 519 -2.75 -15.67 -13.36
C HIS A 519 -2.11 -16.57 -14.41
N ARG A 520 -1.62 -15.94 -15.49
CA ARG A 520 -0.59 -16.54 -16.35
C ARG A 520 0.75 -15.85 -16.09
N VAL A 521 1.82 -16.63 -15.99
CA VAL A 521 3.18 -16.13 -15.69
C VAL A 521 4.20 -16.67 -16.69
N PRO A 522 5.36 -16.02 -16.89
CA PRO A 522 6.41 -16.58 -17.73
C PRO A 522 6.87 -17.96 -17.22
N SER A 523 7.12 -18.90 -18.12
CA SER A 523 7.66 -20.22 -17.78
C SER A 523 9.05 -20.17 -17.12
N PHE A 524 9.79 -19.09 -17.38
CA PHE A 524 11.15 -18.89 -16.87
C PHE A 524 11.37 -17.40 -16.59
N MET A 525 12.10 -17.11 -15.51
CA MET A 525 12.62 -15.80 -15.17
C MET A 525 13.99 -15.93 -14.51
N ARG A 526 14.93 -15.04 -14.84
CA ARG A 526 16.23 -14.91 -14.21
C ARG A 526 16.51 -13.46 -13.83
N VAL A 527 17.04 -13.25 -12.63
CA VAL A 527 17.52 -11.96 -12.14
C VAL A 527 19.03 -12.05 -11.92
N THR A 528 19.75 -11.07 -12.44
CA THR A 528 21.22 -10.93 -12.34
C THR A 528 21.59 -9.55 -11.85
N ALA A 529 22.78 -9.42 -11.27
CA ALA A 529 23.32 -8.17 -10.76
C ALA A 529 24.57 -7.72 -11.54
N TYR A 530 24.75 -6.42 -11.68
CA TYR A 530 25.88 -5.78 -12.36
C TYR A 530 26.44 -4.65 -11.50
N ILE A 531 27.76 -4.47 -11.53
CA ILE A 531 28.46 -3.31 -10.95
C ILE A 531 29.42 -2.80 -12.01
N ASP A 532 29.35 -1.52 -12.37
CA ASP A 532 30.14 -0.93 -13.48
C ASP A 532 30.04 -1.74 -14.79
N ASN A 533 28.82 -2.19 -15.12
CA ASN A 533 28.53 -3.07 -16.27
C ASN A 533 29.25 -4.43 -16.24
N GLN A 534 29.84 -4.84 -15.12
CA GLN A 534 30.41 -6.17 -14.91
C GLN A 534 29.40 -7.08 -14.21
N LEU A 535 29.10 -8.23 -14.82
CA LEU A 535 28.20 -9.24 -14.27
C LEU A 535 28.75 -9.77 -12.94
N GLN A 536 27.90 -9.75 -11.91
CA GLN A 536 28.21 -10.31 -10.60
C GLN A 536 27.85 -11.80 -10.56
N PRO A 537 28.51 -12.58 -9.67
CA PRO A 537 28.26 -14.02 -9.53
C PRO A 537 26.92 -14.37 -8.88
N ASP A 538 26.18 -13.38 -8.37
CA ASP A 538 24.93 -13.54 -7.67
C ASP A 538 23.74 -13.56 -8.65
N ASP A 539 22.89 -14.59 -8.57
CA ASP A 539 21.71 -14.72 -9.42
C ASP A 539 20.53 -15.48 -8.77
N LEU A 540 19.35 -15.31 -9.36
CA LEU A 540 18.13 -16.02 -8.99
C LEU A 540 17.35 -16.40 -10.25
N VAL A 541 17.01 -17.68 -10.38
CA VAL A 541 16.23 -18.26 -11.48
C VAL A 541 14.96 -18.87 -10.90
N VAL A 542 13.85 -18.65 -11.59
CA VAL A 542 12.53 -19.21 -11.28
C VAL A 542 11.94 -19.82 -12.54
N GLU A 543 11.46 -21.05 -12.44
CA GLU A 543 10.81 -21.79 -13.51
C GLU A 543 9.43 -22.26 -13.06
N PHE A 544 8.44 -22.03 -13.91
CA PHE A 544 7.07 -22.48 -13.73
C PHE A 544 6.72 -23.46 -14.86
N SER A 545 6.13 -24.59 -14.50
CA SER A 545 5.41 -25.43 -15.45
C SER A 545 4.08 -25.88 -14.86
N SER A 546 3.14 -26.26 -15.72
CA SER A 546 1.77 -26.54 -15.32
C SER A 546 1.32 -27.85 -15.94
N SER A 547 0.47 -28.59 -15.22
CA SER A 547 -0.23 -29.76 -15.77
C SER A 547 -1.24 -29.36 -16.84
N ASN A 548 -1.62 -28.08 -16.91
CA ASN A 548 -2.39 -27.53 -18.02
C ASN A 548 -1.44 -27.27 -19.19
N VAL A 549 -1.67 -27.94 -20.32
CA VAL A 549 -0.75 -27.95 -21.47
C VAL A 549 -0.92 -26.72 -22.38
N ASN A 550 -1.84 -25.82 -22.05
CA ASN A 550 -2.13 -24.61 -22.83
C ASN A 550 -1.12 -23.49 -22.56
N ASN A 551 0.13 -23.70 -22.96
CA ASN A 551 1.15 -22.66 -22.94
C ASN A 551 0.88 -21.66 -24.08
N GLU A 552 0.83 -20.38 -23.75
CA GLU A 552 0.61 -19.30 -24.71
C GLU A 552 1.92 -18.54 -24.95
N LYS A 553 2.10 -17.96 -26.14
CA LYS A 553 3.18 -17.01 -26.41
C LYS A 553 2.72 -15.59 -26.10
N GLY A 554 3.66 -14.66 -25.89
CA GLY A 554 3.37 -13.25 -25.68
C GLY A 554 4.00 -12.66 -24.43
N GLY A 555 4.76 -13.43 -23.67
CA GLY A 555 5.54 -12.96 -22.52
C GLY A 555 6.42 -11.76 -22.89
N CYS A 556 7.16 -11.83 -24.01
CA CYS A 556 8.06 -10.76 -24.42
C CYS A 556 7.34 -9.43 -24.73
N GLY A 557 6.04 -9.47 -25.03
CA GLY A 557 5.23 -8.26 -25.24
C GLY A 557 5.15 -7.37 -23.99
N TRP A 558 5.43 -7.94 -22.80
CA TRP A 558 5.36 -7.23 -21.53
C TRP A 558 6.65 -6.50 -21.14
N VAL A 559 7.77 -6.68 -21.86
CA VAL A 559 9.06 -6.04 -21.53
C VAL A 559 8.92 -4.52 -21.41
N GLY A 560 8.38 -3.85 -22.42
CA GLY A 560 8.21 -2.39 -22.42
C GLY A 560 7.29 -1.89 -21.29
N PRO A 561 6.06 -2.43 -21.16
CA PRO A 561 5.16 -2.07 -20.06
C PRO A 561 5.76 -2.28 -18.66
N VAL A 562 6.46 -3.39 -18.42
CA VAL A 562 7.07 -3.71 -17.12
C VAL A 562 8.27 -2.80 -16.85
N ALA A 563 9.15 -2.60 -17.83
CA ALA A 563 10.27 -1.67 -17.71
C ALA A 563 9.79 -0.24 -17.37
N SER A 564 8.72 0.21 -18.02
CA SER A 564 8.12 1.52 -17.75
C SER A 564 7.56 1.61 -16.33
N ALA A 565 6.94 0.55 -15.81
CA ALA A 565 6.39 0.54 -14.45
C ALA A 565 7.50 0.59 -13.40
N LEU A 566 8.64 -0.05 -13.67
CA LEU A 566 9.75 -0.23 -12.72
C LEU A 566 10.94 0.72 -12.96
N ALA A 567 10.82 1.68 -13.89
CA ALA A 567 11.91 2.56 -14.32
C ALA A 567 12.57 3.40 -13.21
N GLY A 568 11.90 3.60 -12.07
CA GLY A 568 12.58 4.16 -10.90
C GLY A 568 12.28 3.43 -9.60
N PHE A 569 12.04 2.14 -9.72
CA PHE A 569 12.05 1.25 -8.58
C PHE A 569 13.49 1.08 -8.07
N ILE A 570 13.71 1.09 -6.75
CA ILE A 570 15.01 0.78 -6.14
C ILE A 570 14.87 -0.57 -5.43
N PRO A 571 15.58 -1.63 -5.86
CA PRO A 571 15.40 -2.98 -5.35
C PRO A 571 15.66 -3.17 -3.85
N VAL A 572 16.65 -2.46 -3.30
CA VAL A 572 16.96 -2.47 -1.86
C VAL A 572 17.22 -1.05 -1.40
N ALA A 573 16.64 -0.66 -0.27
CA ALA A 573 16.87 0.65 0.31
C ALA A 573 18.34 0.79 0.77
N GLY A 574 19.08 1.74 0.19
CA GLY A 574 20.47 2.04 0.54
C GLY A 574 21.19 2.81 -0.58
N GLU A 575 22.42 3.23 -0.32
CA GLU A 575 23.27 3.94 -1.31
C GLU A 575 23.98 2.97 -2.28
N TYR A 576 23.67 1.67 -2.23
CA TYR A 576 24.41 0.64 -2.94
C TYR A 576 23.71 0.09 -4.19
N PHE A 577 22.42 0.35 -4.40
CA PHE A 577 21.66 -0.15 -5.56
C PHE A 577 21.21 0.98 -6.47
N ALA A 578 21.29 0.75 -7.77
CA ALA A 578 20.85 1.70 -8.78
C ALA A 578 19.31 1.80 -8.82
N THR A 579 18.84 2.92 -9.34
CA THR A 579 17.41 3.15 -9.60
C THR A 579 17.04 2.55 -10.95
N GLY A 580 15.93 1.82 -10.98
CA GLY A 580 15.43 1.11 -12.16
C GLY A 580 15.88 -0.36 -12.20
N ILE A 581 15.07 -1.18 -12.85
CA ILE A 581 15.40 -2.57 -13.18
C ILE A 581 15.49 -2.67 -14.71
N GLU A 582 16.56 -3.23 -15.22
CA GLU A 582 16.66 -3.55 -16.65
C GLU A 582 15.80 -4.77 -16.95
N ILE A 583 14.91 -4.67 -17.94
CA ILE A 583 14.01 -5.77 -18.30
C ILE A 583 14.35 -6.29 -19.68
N GLY A 584 14.53 -7.60 -19.79
CA GLY A 584 14.77 -8.29 -21.05
C GLY A 584 13.84 -9.48 -21.25
N CYS A 585 13.84 -10.02 -22.47
CA CYS A 585 13.19 -11.29 -22.77
C CYS A 585 14.22 -12.34 -23.17
N SER A 586 13.96 -13.60 -22.84
CA SER A 586 14.73 -14.76 -23.29
C SER A 586 13.83 -15.64 -24.17
N ASN A 587 14.30 -15.93 -25.39
CA ASN A 587 13.61 -16.81 -26.33
C ASN A 587 13.94 -18.28 -26.08
#